data_AF-A0A399G7H0-F1
#
_entry.id   AF-A0A399G7H0-F1
#
_cell.length_a   1.000
_cell.length_b   1.000
_cell.length_c   1.000
_cell.angle_alpha   90.00
_cell.angle_beta   90.00
_cell.angle_gamma   90.00
#
_symmetry.space_group_name_H-M   'P 1'
#
loop_
_entity.id
_entity.type
_entity.pdbx_description
1 polymer ?
#
loop_
_entity_poly.entity_id
_entity_poly.type
_entity_poly.pdbx_seq_one_letter_code
_entity_poly.pdbx_strand_id
1 'polypeptide(L)'
;MFGSIQRVVLPADGRKTLSSSRFRALKNTILTSVKTVRKRRSASKTLYSAYHLNAFFESALRHVATRASSAFSFILATRECNQVQDRLWLYLRDFLRLCAANHTSQEAALEHMASALMLDSLPPGMHRFRPSAVFESLYQSHCYKAFSSLPFEQGLSPAALCAQLKAIFSRFCAELDRETLTAVGLHKRNLQTIPIDWNTIQSSQLCLYCLFRKPEHSLRCGHALCESCICKFGAKRQQMEHSYSVFQCLLCQRKSELVVRLKPPTAGSRLLVLDGGGIRGIFTLQILRALDQYRKLPYPIYDEFDLMLGTSTDAGGLIALMFLLRRNLDECIAVSKQLAQRVFRPRQPFGSSPLAKVYGFLSSLLTDSLYGAAEMEACVKEAFGSNATLFGFTESGARMSGAKVAVTTMTVSSATLCILSNYNGAGVRQGENTDPTSGDKANIRRQATNTIELLT
;
A
#
# COMPACT_ATOMS: atom_id res chain seq x y z
N MET A 1 35.83 -3.94 -17.23
CA MET A 1 37.08 -4.54 -17.74
C MET A 1 36.79 -5.37 -18.98
N PHE A 2 37.07 -4.83 -20.16
CA PHE A 2 37.18 -5.62 -21.40
C PHE A 2 38.57 -6.28 -21.38
N GLY A 3 38.69 -7.41 -20.69
CA GLY A 3 39.96 -8.10 -20.50
C GLY A 3 40.29 -8.98 -21.71
N SER A 4 41.41 -8.65 -22.36
CA SER A 4 42.05 -9.29 -23.52
C SER A 4 41.42 -9.02 -24.90
N ILE A 5 42.10 -8.17 -25.68
CA ILE A 5 41.92 -8.08 -27.13
C ILE A 5 42.79 -9.19 -27.74
N GLN A 6 42.17 -10.25 -28.24
CA GLN A 6 42.87 -11.25 -29.05
C GLN A 6 42.89 -10.78 -30.51
N ARG A 7 44.07 -10.37 -31.01
CA ARG A 7 44.27 -10.03 -32.42
C ARG A 7 44.47 -11.32 -33.21
N VAL A 8 43.52 -11.64 -34.09
CA VAL A 8 43.72 -12.70 -35.09
C VAL A 8 44.16 -12.05 -36.40
N VAL A 9 45.43 -12.20 -36.77
CA VAL A 9 45.99 -11.61 -37.98
C VAL A 9 45.68 -12.51 -39.18
N LEU A 10 45.01 -11.94 -40.19
CA LEU A 10 44.84 -12.58 -41.50
C LEU A 10 45.98 -12.12 -42.41
N PRO A 11 46.77 -13.03 -43.03
CA PRO A 11 47.84 -12.65 -43.97
C PRO A 11 47.31 -11.87 -45.17
N ALA A 12 48.11 -10.95 -45.70
CA ALA A 12 47.76 -10.14 -46.87
C ALA A 12 47.64 -10.99 -48.15
N ASP A 13 48.49 -12.00 -48.30
CA ASP A 13 48.56 -12.87 -49.47
C ASP A 13 47.68 -14.12 -49.27
N GLY A 14 46.58 -14.19 -50.02
CA GLY A 14 45.69 -15.37 -50.01
C GLY A 14 44.19 -15.09 -49.89
N ARG A 15 43.73 -13.82 -49.95
CA ARG A 15 42.28 -13.48 -49.88
C ARG A 15 41.43 -14.21 -50.93
N LYS A 16 42.02 -14.68 -52.04
CA LYS A 16 41.34 -15.40 -53.12
C LYS A 16 41.34 -16.94 -52.96
N THR A 17 42.12 -17.50 -52.04
CA THR A 17 42.28 -18.96 -51.83
C THR A 17 42.41 -19.30 -50.33
N LEU A 18 41.53 -18.74 -49.51
CA LEU A 18 41.45 -19.12 -48.09
C LEU A 18 40.89 -20.55 -47.96
N SER A 19 41.71 -21.49 -47.49
CA SER A 19 41.29 -22.89 -47.29
C SER A 19 40.15 -23.00 -46.26
N SER A 20 39.19 -23.90 -46.50
CA SER A 20 38.07 -24.21 -45.59
C SER A 20 38.53 -24.52 -44.15
N SER A 21 39.72 -25.10 -43.98
CA SER A 21 40.33 -25.38 -42.68
C SER A 21 40.69 -24.13 -41.87
N ARG A 22 41.11 -23.03 -42.51
CA ARG A 22 41.48 -21.78 -41.83
C ARG A 22 40.26 -20.98 -41.38
N PHE A 23 39.19 -20.93 -42.19
CA PHE A 23 37.91 -20.37 -41.77
C PHE A 23 37.31 -21.15 -40.59
N ARG A 24 37.46 -22.48 -40.62
CA ARG A 24 37.07 -23.35 -39.51
C ARG A 24 37.86 -23.07 -38.24
N ALA A 25 39.16 -22.83 -38.32
CA ALA A 25 39.99 -22.47 -37.17
C ALA A 25 39.57 -21.13 -36.55
N LEU A 26 39.41 -20.07 -37.36
CA LEU A 26 38.93 -18.76 -36.89
C LEU A 26 37.53 -18.87 -36.25
N LYS A 27 36.59 -19.55 -36.92
CA LYS A 27 35.25 -19.81 -36.41
C LYS A 27 35.29 -20.53 -35.06
N ASN A 28 36.11 -21.57 -34.93
CA ASN A 28 36.25 -22.33 -33.68
C ASN A 28 36.83 -21.46 -32.55
N THR A 29 37.83 -20.63 -32.84
CA THR A 29 38.40 -19.69 -31.87
C THR A 29 37.35 -18.69 -31.40
N ILE A 30 36.61 -18.05 -32.32
CA ILE A 30 35.54 -17.11 -31.97
C ILE A 30 34.47 -17.80 -31.13
N LEU A 31 33.98 -18.96 -31.55
CA LEU A 31 32.94 -19.71 -30.82
C LEU A 31 33.42 -20.11 -29.41
N THR A 32 34.68 -20.52 -29.27
CA THR A 32 35.28 -20.87 -27.96
C THR A 32 35.40 -19.65 -27.06
N SER A 33 35.86 -18.52 -27.59
CA SER A 33 35.96 -17.27 -26.85
C SER A 33 34.58 -16.75 -26.43
N VAL A 34 33.59 -16.80 -27.33
CA VAL A 34 32.19 -16.44 -27.02
C VAL A 34 31.63 -17.33 -25.92
N LYS A 35 31.81 -18.66 -26.01
CA LYS A 35 31.37 -19.60 -24.96
C LYS A 35 32.03 -19.28 -23.61
N THR A 36 33.33 -18.99 -23.61
CA THR A 36 34.09 -18.66 -22.39
C THR A 36 33.59 -17.36 -21.75
N VAL A 37 33.42 -16.30 -22.55
CA VAL A 37 32.91 -15.00 -22.07
C VAL A 37 31.47 -15.14 -21.56
N ARG A 38 30.61 -15.88 -22.27
CA ARG A 38 29.24 -16.15 -21.82
C ARG A 38 29.22 -16.90 -20.49
N LYS A 39 30.05 -17.94 -20.33
CA LYS A 39 30.17 -18.69 -19.06
C LYS A 39 30.62 -17.77 -17.92
N ARG A 40 31.64 -16.93 -18.14
CA ARG A 40 32.12 -15.95 -17.14
C ARG A 40 31.03 -14.94 -16.77
N ARG A 41 30.35 -14.36 -17.76
CA ARG A 41 29.24 -13.40 -17.55
C ARG A 41 28.05 -14.05 -16.83
N SER A 42 27.73 -15.30 -17.16
CA SER A 42 26.68 -16.06 -16.47
C SER A 42 27.03 -16.28 -15.01
N ALA A 43 28.25 -16.74 -14.74
CA ALA A 43 28.75 -16.95 -13.37
C ALA A 43 28.80 -15.66 -12.55
N SER A 44 29.10 -14.52 -13.20
CA SER A 44 29.10 -13.21 -12.55
C SER A 44 27.74 -12.52 -12.52
N LYS A 45 26.67 -13.16 -13.04
CA LYS A 45 25.33 -12.58 -13.18
C LYS A 45 25.33 -11.25 -13.96
N THR A 46 26.20 -11.12 -14.96
CA THR A 46 26.30 -9.98 -15.90
C THR A 46 26.05 -10.38 -17.36
N LEU A 47 25.49 -11.57 -17.58
CA LEU A 47 25.03 -12.00 -18.90
C LEU A 47 23.64 -11.41 -19.17
N TYR A 48 23.61 -10.19 -19.69
CA TYR A 48 22.39 -9.47 -19.99
C TYR A 48 21.71 -10.00 -21.26
N SER A 49 20.37 -9.95 -21.29
CA SER A 49 19.61 -10.14 -22.53
C SER A 49 19.86 -8.97 -23.49
N ALA A 50 19.47 -9.11 -24.76
CA ALA A 50 19.53 -8.01 -25.71
C ALA A 50 18.71 -6.80 -25.25
N TYR A 51 17.53 -7.05 -24.68
CA TYR A 51 16.67 -6.02 -24.09
C TYR A 51 17.36 -5.27 -22.94
N HIS A 52 17.92 -6.01 -21.97
CA HIS A 52 18.63 -5.42 -20.84
C HIS A 52 19.87 -4.65 -21.29
N LEU A 53 20.62 -5.18 -22.26
CA LEU A 53 21.82 -4.51 -22.77
C LEU A 53 21.48 -3.19 -23.45
N ASN A 54 20.42 -3.14 -24.26
CA ASN A 54 19.98 -1.89 -24.90
C ASN A 54 19.56 -0.85 -23.85
N ALA A 55 18.71 -1.25 -22.90
CA ALA A 55 18.27 -0.38 -21.82
C ALA A 55 19.44 0.15 -20.97
N PHE A 56 20.39 -0.72 -20.60
CA PHE A 56 21.56 -0.30 -19.84
C PHE A 56 22.49 0.61 -20.63
N PHE A 57 22.63 0.39 -21.94
CA PHE A 57 23.44 1.24 -22.79
C PHE A 57 22.87 2.67 -22.83
N GLU A 58 21.56 2.81 -23.04
CA GLU A 58 20.88 4.11 -23.02
C GLU A 58 20.99 4.79 -21.65
N SER A 59 20.71 4.08 -20.56
CA SER A 59 20.83 4.63 -19.19
C SER A 59 22.28 5.02 -18.86
N ALA A 60 23.26 4.24 -19.29
CA ALA A 60 24.67 4.54 -19.07
C ALA A 60 25.12 5.77 -19.87
N LEU A 61 24.70 5.91 -21.13
CA LEU A 61 24.98 7.12 -21.93
C LEU A 61 24.41 8.37 -21.28
N ARG A 62 23.15 8.32 -20.83
CA ARG A 62 22.50 9.44 -20.12
C ARG A 62 23.23 9.78 -18.82
N HIS A 63 23.66 8.77 -18.07
CA HIS A 63 24.43 8.96 -16.85
C HIS A 63 25.80 9.60 -17.11
N VAL A 64 26.56 9.14 -18.11
CA VAL A 64 27.87 9.73 -18.47
C VAL A 64 27.70 11.18 -18.91
N ALA A 65 26.66 11.48 -19.69
CA ALA A 65 26.38 12.84 -20.16
C ALA A 65 26.01 13.82 -19.02
N THR A 66 25.45 13.33 -17.91
CA THR A 66 24.95 14.17 -16.81
C THR A 66 25.85 14.15 -15.57
N ARG A 67 26.59 13.06 -15.32
CA ARG A 67 27.30 12.78 -14.07
C ARG A 67 28.58 11.96 -14.29
N ALA A 68 29.52 12.53 -15.06
CA ALA A 68 30.78 11.87 -15.42
C ALA A 68 31.70 11.47 -14.24
N SER A 69 31.52 12.06 -13.05
CA SER A 69 32.38 11.82 -11.88
C SER A 69 32.02 10.58 -11.05
N SER A 70 30.83 10.02 -11.24
CA SER A 70 30.34 8.88 -10.44
C SER A 70 30.36 7.58 -11.25
N ALA A 71 30.46 6.42 -10.60
CA ALA A 71 30.35 5.14 -11.29
C ALA A 71 28.88 4.83 -11.63
N PHE A 72 28.63 4.36 -12.85
CA PHE A 72 27.29 3.89 -13.25
C PHE A 72 26.93 2.59 -12.52
N SER A 73 25.80 2.58 -11.83
CA SER A 73 25.27 1.38 -11.15
C SER A 73 24.14 0.74 -11.95
N PHE A 74 24.40 -0.44 -12.50
CA PHE A 74 23.40 -1.24 -13.23
C PHE A 74 22.19 -1.61 -12.34
N ILE A 75 22.42 -1.87 -11.05
CA ILE A 75 21.36 -2.25 -10.11
C ILE A 75 20.45 -1.06 -9.81
N LEU A 76 21.02 0.14 -9.61
CA LEU A 76 20.21 1.34 -9.39
C LEU A 76 19.47 1.74 -10.67
N ALA A 77 20.10 1.57 -11.84
CA ALA A 77 19.47 1.86 -13.13
C ALA A 77 18.21 1.00 -13.36
N THR A 78 18.18 -0.28 -12.95
CA THR A 78 16.96 -1.09 -13.09
C THR A 78 15.81 -0.67 -12.17
N ARG A 79 16.08 0.20 -11.19
CA ARG A 79 15.09 0.70 -10.23
C ARG A 79 14.66 2.13 -10.51
N GLU A 80 15.13 2.77 -11.59
CA GLU A 80 14.82 4.17 -11.90
C GLU A 80 13.31 4.46 -11.93
N CYS A 81 12.51 3.59 -12.54
CA CYS A 81 11.05 3.72 -12.63
C CYS A 81 10.28 3.05 -11.47
N ASN A 82 10.97 2.41 -10.52
CA ASN A 82 10.40 1.73 -9.36
C ASN A 82 11.37 1.79 -8.18
N GLN A 83 11.67 3.00 -7.73
CA GLN A 83 12.68 3.24 -6.72
C GLN A 83 12.24 2.67 -5.37
N VAL A 84 13.22 2.20 -4.58
CA VAL A 84 12.99 1.89 -3.17
C VAL A 84 12.73 3.22 -2.45
N GLN A 85 11.63 3.30 -1.72
CA GLN A 85 11.25 4.54 -1.03
C GLN A 85 12.30 4.91 0.02
N ASP A 86 12.70 6.18 0.09
CA ASP A 86 13.69 6.69 1.05
C ASP A 86 13.33 6.35 2.51
N ARG A 87 12.02 6.26 2.78
CA ARG A 87 11.44 5.98 4.10
C ARG A 87 11.23 4.49 4.40
N LEU A 88 11.72 3.56 3.57
CA LEU A 88 11.60 2.11 3.83
C LEU A 88 12.04 1.72 5.24
N TRP A 89 13.09 2.35 5.76
CA TRP A 89 13.61 2.05 7.10
C TRP A 89 12.57 2.26 8.21
N LEU A 90 11.62 3.19 8.05
CA LEU A 90 10.51 3.37 9.00
C LEU A 90 9.60 2.15 9.02
N TYR A 91 9.23 1.64 7.84
CA TYR A 91 8.42 0.43 7.72
C TYR A 91 9.12 -0.80 8.30
N LEU A 92 10.42 -0.97 8.03
CA LEU A 92 11.19 -2.07 8.60
C LEU A 92 11.28 -1.96 10.13
N ARG A 93 11.52 -0.76 10.65
CA ARG A 93 11.54 -0.48 12.10
C ARG A 93 10.19 -0.79 12.73
N ASP A 94 9.10 -0.32 12.14
CA ASP A 94 7.75 -0.50 12.68
C ASP A 94 7.36 -1.99 12.69
N PHE A 95 7.74 -2.75 11.65
CA PHE A 95 7.62 -4.20 11.65
C PHE A 95 8.41 -4.86 12.80
N LEU A 96 9.68 -4.49 12.98
CA LEU A 96 10.52 -5.03 14.05
C LEU A 96 9.95 -4.72 15.45
N ARG A 97 9.38 -3.52 15.64
CA ARG A 97 8.69 -3.14 16.88
C ARG A 97 7.45 -3.99 17.12
N LEU A 98 6.65 -4.25 16.08
CA LEU A 98 5.50 -5.15 16.17
C LEU A 98 5.94 -6.57 16.54
N CYS A 99 7.01 -7.08 15.95
CA CYS A 99 7.58 -8.38 16.29
C CYS A 99 8.07 -8.44 17.75
N ALA A 100 8.81 -7.42 18.20
CA ALA A 100 9.32 -7.35 19.57
C ALA A 100 8.18 -7.29 20.61
N ALA A 101 7.16 -6.47 20.35
CA ALA A 101 5.99 -6.34 21.23
C ALA A 101 5.15 -7.62 21.34
N ASN A 102 5.26 -8.52 20.36
CA ASN A 102 4.54 -9.79 20.31
C ASN A 102 5.48 -11.01 20.46
N HIS A 103 6.67 -10.80 21.04
CA HIS A 103 7.64 -11.86 21.37
C HIS A 103 8.00 -12.77 20.17
N THR A 104 7.98 -12.23 18.95
CA THR A 104 8.42 -12.95 17.75
C THR A 104 9.94 -13.13 17.78
N SER A 105 10.42 -14.32 17.42
CA SER A 105 11.87 -14.57 17.39
C SER A 105 12.56 -13.67 16.36
N GLN A 106 13.78 -13.24 16.68
CA GLN A 106 14.58 -12.42 15.77
C GLN A 106 14.81 -13.13 14.43
N GLU A 107 15.07 -14.45 14.46
CA GLU A 107 15.26 -15.25 13.26
C GLU A 107 14.03 -15.20 12.34
N ALA A 108 12.82 -15.44 12.87
CA ALA A 108 11.59 -15.39 12.09
C ALA A 108 11.33 -13.99 11.51
N ALA A 109 11.60 -12.93 12.28
CA ALA A 109 11.47 -11.55 11.81
C ALA A 109 12.43 -11.26 10.65
N LEU A 110 13.70 -11.68 10.76
CA LEU A 110 14.71 -11.50 9.70
C LEU A 110 14.38 -12.35 8.46
N GLU A 111 13.87 -13.57 8.62
CA GLU A 111 13.39 -14.39 7.51
C GLU A 111 12.22 -13.73 6.77
N HIS A 112 11.25 -13.18 7.50
CA HIS A 112 10.13 -12.48 6.90
C HIS A 112 10.58 -11.23 6.13
N MET A 113 11.47 -10.43 6.74
CA MET A 113 12.09 -9.29 6.08
C MET A 113 12.84 -9.70 4.81
N ALA A 114 13.72 -10.70 4.88
CA ALA A 114 14.49 -11.18 3.73
C ALA A 114 13.58 -11.68 2.60
N SER A 115 12.50 -12.38 2.94
CA SER A 115 11.49 -12.84 1.98
C SER A 115 10.80 -11.67 1.28
N ALA A 116 10.42 -10.63 2.03
CA ALA A 116 9.82 -9.41 1.49
C ALA A 116 10.78 -8.61 0.60
N LEU A 117 12.04 -8.43 1.03
CA LEU A 117 13.09 -7.80 0.23
C LEU A 117 13.35 -8.57 -1.07
N MET A 118 13.37 -9.91 -1.01
CA MET A 118 13.53 -10.76 -2.20
C MET A 118 12.39 -10.53 -3.19
N LEU A 119 11.14 -10.44 -2.71
CA LEU A 119 9.97 -10.17 -3.56
C LEU A 119 10.09 -8.82 -4.26
N ASP A 120 10.49 -7.77 -3.54
CA ASP A 120 10.67 -6.44 -4.13
C ASP A 120 11.83 -6.39 -5.12
N SER A 121 12.92 -7.11 -4.86
CA SER A 121 14.12 -7.09 -5.69
C SER A 121 13.92 -7.66 -7.10
N LEU A 122 12.84 -8.42 -7.31
CA LEU A 122 12.58 -9.17 -8.54
C LEU A 122 11.20 -8.84 -9.15
N PRO A 123 10.96 -7.59 -9.62
CA PRO A 123 9.77 -7.30 -10.40
C PRO A 123 9.79 -8.07 -11.74
N PRO A 124 8.63 -8.24 -12.41
CA PRO A 124 8.56 -8.96 -13.68
C PRO A 124 9.55 -8.44 -14.71
N GLY A 125 10.30 -9.35 -15.35
CA GLY A 125 11.31 -8.99 -16.36
C GLY A 125 12.65 -8.49 -15.80
N MET A 126 12.83 -8.42 -14.48
CA MET A 126 14.08 -7.99 -13.85
C MET A 126 15.25 -8.94 -14.16
N HIS A 127 16.42 -8.38 -14.43
CA HIS A 127 17.66 -9.14 -14.55
C HIS A 127 18.10 -9.70 -13.19
N ARG A 128 18.45 -10.99 -13.13
CA ARG A 128 18.92 -11.62 -11.88
C ARG A 128 20.38 -11.27 -11.61
N PHE A 129 20.61 -10.19 -10.87
CA PHE A 129 21.93 -9.80 -10.38
C PHE A 129 22.43 -10.71 -9.24
N ARG A 130 23.68 -10.51 -8.81
CA ARG A 130 24.18 -11.18 -7.60
C ARG A 130 23.41 -10.68 -6.36
N PRO A 131 22.81 -11.57 -5.55
CA PRO A 131 21.99 -11.16 -4.42
C PRO A 131 22.69 -10.24 -3.43
N SER A 132 23.95 -10.52 -3.08
CA SER A 132 24.73 -9.68 -2.17
C SER A 132 24.85 -8.24 -2.64
N ALA A 133 25.14 -8.03 -3.93
CA ALA A 133 25.28 -6.71 -4.54
C ALA A 133 23.93 -5.97 -4.60
N VAL A 134 22.83 -6.69 -4.82
CA VAL A 134 21.47 -6.12 -4.78
C VAL A 134 21.14 -5.64 -3.38
N PHE A 135 21.39 -6.46 -2.37
CA PHE A 135 21.15 -6.10 -0.97
C PHE A 135 21.96 -4.87 -0.55
N GLU A 136 23.26 -4.87 -0.84
CA GLU A 136 24.17 -3.75 -0.56
C GLU A 136 23.70 -2.45 -1.23
N SER A 137 23.30 -2.53 -2.50
CA SER A 137 22.93 -1.35 -3.29
C SER A 137 21.55 -0.78 -2.93
N LEU A 138 20.58 -1.65 -2.60
CA LEU A 138 19.18 -1.25 -2.46
C LEU A 138 18.65 -1.22 -1.02
N TYR A 139 19.14 -2.08 -0.13
CA TYR A 139 18.46 -2.35 1.14
C TYR A 139 19.33 -2.16 2.38
N GLN A 140 20.66 -2.33 2.27
CA GLN A 140 21.56 -2.35 3.42
C GLN A 140 21.48 -1.08 4.26
N SER A 141 21.47 0.10 3.63
CA SER A 141 21.38 1.39 4.34
C SER A 141 20.07 1.53 5.11
N HIS A 142 18.95 1.08 4.54
CA HIS A 142 17.64 1.12 5.19
C HIS A 142 17.55 0.12 6.36
N CYS A 143 18.07 -1.10 6.17
CA CYS A 143 18.09 -2.12 7.22
C CYS A 143 18.95 -1.66 8.40
N TYR A 144 20.15 -1.13 8.13
CA TYR A 144 21.03 -0.61 9.16
C TYR A 144 20.36 0.50 9.97
N LYS A 145 19.76 1.49 9.30
CA LYS A 145 19.00 2.56 9.97
C LYS A 145 17.85 2.02 10.82
N ALA A 146 17.11 1.02 10.33
CA ALA A 146 16.01 0.41 11.07
C ALA A 146 16.52 -0.29 12.35
N PHE A 147 17.57 -1.11 12.24
CA PHE A 147 18.15 -1.79 13.41
C PHE A 147 18.76 -0.83 14.42
N SER A 148 19.46 0.22 13.96
CA SER A 148 20.03 1.25 14.84
C SER A 148 18.99 2.08 15.59
N SER A 149 17.72 2.06 15.15
CA SER A 149 16.63 2.80 15.78
C SER A 149 15.85 2.01 16.84
N LEU A 150 16.25 0.77 17.10
CA LEU A 150 15.68 -0.07 18.16
C LEU A 150 16.50 0.10 19.46
N PRO A 151 15.86 -0.04 20.63
CA PRO A 151 16.58 -0.05 21.90
C PRO A 151 17.63 -1.17 21.88
N PHE A 152 18.87 -0.83 22.26
CA PHE A 152 19.93 -1.82 22.37
C PHE A 152 19.76 -2.61 23.68
N GLU A 153 18.95 -3.66 23.63
CA GLU A 153 19.05 -4.74 24.63
C GLU A 153 20.23 -5.65 24.24
N GLN A 154 20.75 -6.43 25.18
CA GLN A 154 21.98 -7.25 25.09
C GLN A 154 21.98 -8.29 23.92
N GLY A 155 22.00 -7.81 22.68
CA GLY A 155 21.83 -8.57 21.45
C GLY A 155 22.88 -8.22 20.38
N LEU A 156 22.63 -8.70 19.16
CA LEU A 156 23.53 -8.49 18.03
C LEU A 156 23.58 -7.02 17.60
N SER A 157 24.77 -6.54 17.20
CA SER A 157 24.92 -5.19 16.67
C SER A 157 24.11 -5.00 15.38
N PRO A 158 23.68 -3.76 15.04
CA PRO A 158 22.99 -3.47 13.79
C PRO A 158 23.73 -3.97 12.53
N ALA A 159 25.07 -3.94 12.56
CA ALA A 159 25.92 -4.47 11.50
C ALA A 159 25.82 -6.00 11.40
N ALA A 160 25.84 -6.70 12.53
CA ALA A 160 25.69 -8.16 12.58
C ALA A 160 24.29 -8.59 12.11
N LEU A 161 23.24 -7.88 12.50
CA LEU A 161 21.87 -8.10 12.01
C LEU A 161 21.78 -7.89 10.49
N CYS A 162 22.41 -6.84 9.96
CA CYS A 162 22.47 -6.63 8.50
C CYS A 162 23.19 -7.78 7.79
N ALA A 163 24.30 -8.27 8.33
CA ALA A 163 25.04 -9.39 7.77
C ALA A 163 24.20 -10.68 7.76
N GLN A 164 23.49 -10.95 8.86
CA GLN A 164 22.58 -12.09 8.97
C GLN A 164 21.41 -11.96 7.96
N LEU A 165 20.76 -10.79 7.90
CA LEU A 165 19.66 -10.53 6.96
C LEU A 165 20.11 -10.71 5.50
N LYS A 166 21.30 -10.20 5.15
CA LYS A 166 21.90 -10.36 3.82
C LYS A 166 22.16 -11.83 3.48
N ALA A 167 22.62 -12.63 4.45
CA ALA A 167 22.85 -14.06 4.25
C ALA A 167 21.52 -14.79 3.97
N ILE A 168 20.47 -14.50 4.76
CA ILE A 168 19.13 -15.07 4.56
C ILE A 168 18.54 -14.64 3.20
N PHE A 169 18.64 -13.34 2.85
CA PHE A 169 18.21 -12.83 1.55
C PHE A 169 18.91 -13.55 0.39
N SER A 170 20.22 -13.75 0.50
CA SER A 170 21.01 -14.45 -0.51
C SER A 170 20.62 -15.93 -0.61
N ARG A 171 20.30 -16.57 0.52
CA ARG A 171 19.78 -17.95 0.58
C ARG A 171 18.46 -18.08 -0.17
N PHE A 172 17.48 -17.20 0.08
CA PHE A 172 16.19 -17.24 -0.64
C PHE A 172 16.34 -16.94 -2.13
N CYS A 173 17.21 -16.01 -2.52
CA CYS A 173 17.50 -15.78 -3.94
C CYS A 173 18.13 -17.02 -4.61
N ALA A 174 19.00 -17.74 -3.90
CA ALA A 174 19.60 -18.98 -4.40
C ALA A 174 18.58 -20.13 -4.48
N GLU A 175 17.64 -20.20 -3.55
CA GLU A 175 16.52 -21.15 -3.60
C GLU A 175 15.64 -20.91 -4.84
N LEU A 176 15.32 -19.66 -5.14
CA LEU A 176 14.58 -19.27 -6.34
C LEU A 176 15.32 -19.60 -7.66
N ASP A 177 16.65 -19.66 -7.63
CA ASP A 177 17.45 -20.10 -8.78
C ASP A 177 17.43 -21.63 -8.96
N ARG A 178 17.19 -22.39 -7.89
CA ARG A 178 17.13 -23.87 -7.91
C ARG A 178 15.71 -24.38 -8.17
N GLU A 179 14.72 -23.72 -7.60
CA GLU A 179 13.32 -24.08 -7.75
C GLU A 179 12.70 -23.44 -9.00
N THR A 180 11.68 -24.08 -9.56
CA THR A 180 10.89 -23.53 -10.68
C THR A 180 9.85 -22.50 -10.21
N LEU A 181 10.00 -21.97 -8.99
CA LEU A 181 9.10 -20.98 -8.43
C LEU A 181 9.33 -19.58 -8.98
N THR A 182 8.27 -18.76 -8.91
CA THR A 182 8.37 -17.31 -9.06
C THR A 182 8.68 -16.66 -7.71
N ALA A 183 9.19 -15.43 -7.73
CA ALA A 183 9.41 -14.65 -6.50
C ALA A 183 8.12 -14.52 -5.66
N VAL A 184 6.98 -14.34 -6.33
CA VAL A 184 5.65 -14.33 -5.70
C VAL A 184 5.33 -15.68 -5.05
N GLY A 185 5.61 -16.80 -5.74
CA GLY A 185 5.37 -18.15 -5.23
C GLY A 185 6.22 -18.49 -4.01
N LEU A 186 7.53 -18.20 -4.05
CA LEU A 186 8.43 -18.44 -2.92
C LEU A 186 8.07 -17.55 -1.73
N HIS A 187 7.81 -16.28 -1.96
CA HIS A 187 7.38 -15.38 -0.89
C HIS A 187 6.04 -15.82 -0.29
N LYS A 188 5.06 -16.24 -1.11
CA LYS A 188 3.80 -16.80 -0.63
C LYS A 188 4.03 -18.00 0.29
N ARG A 189 4.89 -18.95 -0.09
CA ARG A 189 5.26 -20.10 0.77
C ARG A 189 5.80 -19.59 2.12
N ASN A 190 6.77 -18.69 2.07
CA ASN A 190 7.42 -18.13 3.26
C ASN A 190 6.44 -17.42 4.20
N LEU A 191 5.46 -16.66 3.67
CA LEU A 191 4.41 -16.03 4.48
C LEU A 191 3.62 -17.04 5.32
N GLN A 192 3.49 -18.28 4.84
CA GLN A 192 2.71 -19.33 5.48
C GLN A 192 3.56 -20.24 6.39
N THR A 193 4.87 -20.32 6.15
CA THR A 193 5.76 -21.28 6.83
C THR A 193 6.65 -20.64 7.90
N ILE A 194 7.00 -19.36 7.78
CA ILE A 194 7.83 -18.68 8.78
C ILE A 194 7.02 -18.55 10.09
N PRO A 195 7.57 -18.98 11.24
CA PRO A 195 6.82 -19.09 12.50
C PRO A 195 6.62 -17.73 13.18
N ILE A 196 5.67 -16.94 12.67
CA ILE A 196 5.19 -15.69 13.27
C ILE A 196 3.72 -15.88 13.64
N ASP A 197 3.35 -15.58 14.90
CA ASP A 197 1.95 -15.60 15.31
C ASP A 197 1.21 -14.36 14.79
N TRP A 198 0.69 -14.47 13.58
CA TRP A 198 -0.07 -13.40 12.95
C TRP A 198 -1.43 -13.14 13.61
N ASN A 199 -1.88 -13.91 14.60
CA ASN A 199 -3.11 -13.58 15.31
C ASN A 199 -2.94 -12.41 16.28
N THR A 200 -1.71 -12.14 16.72
CA THR A 200 -1.37 -11.04 17.65
C THR A 200 -0.85 -9.80 16.93
N ILE A 201 -0.38 -9.94 15.69
CA ILE A 201 0.23 -8.85 14.92
C ILE A 201 -0.73 -8.35 13.84
N GLN A 202 -1.12 -7.09 13.92
CA GLN A 202 -1.87 -6.39 12.88
C GLN A 202 -1.28 -5.00 12.65
N SER A 203 -1.46 -4.44 11.45
CA SER A 203 -1.03 -3.08 11.15
C SER A 203 -1.96 -2.42 10.13
N SER A 204 -2.35 -1.19 10.43
CA SER A 204 -3.06 -0.30 9.50
C SER A 204 -2.10 0.60 8.72
N GLN A 205 -0.82 0.69 9.12
CA GLN A 205 0.17 1.58 8.49
C GLN A 205 1.20 0.84 7.63
N LEU A 206 1.30 -0.48 7.78
CA LEU A 206 2.26 -1.31 7.06
C LEU A 206 1.58 -2.56 6.50
N CYS A 207 1.70 -2.77 5.19
CA CYS A 207 1.27 -4.01 4.57
C CYS A 207 2.26 -5.12 4.95
N LEU A 208 1.89 -5.94 5.93
CA LEU A 208 2.71 -7.01 6.49
C LEU A 208 3.09 -8.10 5.47
N TYR A 209 2.43 -8.16 4.31
CA TYR A 209 2.83 -9.03 3.22
C TYR A 209 4.14 -8.55 2.59
N CYS A 210 4.24 -7.27 2.23
CA CYS A 210 5.41 -6.78 1.48
C CYS A 210 6.38 -5.94 2.31
N LEU A 211 5.95 -5.33 3.41
CA LEU A 211 6.75 -4.37 4.18
C LEU A 211 7.18 -3.09 3.44
N PHE A 212 6.66 -2.83 2.22
CA PHE A 212 7.07 -1.68 1.39
C PHE A 212 5.99 -0.61 1.22
N ARG A 213 4.75 -0.86 1.65
CA ARG A 213 3.61 0.00 1.33
C ARG A 213 2.62 0.03 2.48
N LYS A 214 1.85 1.12 2.59
CA LYS A 214 0.67 1.17 3.45
C LYS A 214 -0.44 0.27 2.86
N PRO A 215 -1.19 -0.46 3.70
CA PRO A 215 -2.30 -1.27 3.22
C PRO A 215 -3.54 -0.39 2.97
N GLU A 216 -4.41 -0.82 2.06
CA GLU A 216 -5.64 -0.11 1.71
C GLU A 216 -6.89 -1.00 1.83
N HIS A 217 -6.71 -2.32 1.85
CA HIS A 217 -7.82 -3.28 1.83
C HIS A 217 -7.73 -4.24 3.00
N SER A 218 -8.65 -4.09 3.95
CA SER A 218 -8.71 -4.90 5.17
C SER A 218 -9.50 -6.19 4.96
N LEU A 219 -8.97 -7.29 5.48
CA LEU A 219 -9.61 -8.60 5.54
C LEU A 219 -10.40 -8.74 6.85
N ARG A 220 -11.34 -9.68 6.88
CA ARG A 220 -12.14 -10.06 8.06
C ARG A 220 -11.32 -10.36 9.32
N CYS A 221 -10.11 -10.89 9.14
CA CYS A 221 -9.22 -11.23 10.24
C CYS A 221 -8.47 -10.03 10.84
N GLY A 222 -8.67 -8.80 10.32
CA GLY A 222 -7.99 -7.57 10.74
C GLY A 222 -6.72 -7.25 9.95
N HIS A 223 -6.13 -8.23 9.26
CA HIS A 223 -4.98 -7.98 8.38
C HIS A 223 -5.39 -7.17 7.14
N ALA A 224 -4.50 -6.29 6.68
CA ALA A 224 -4.76 -5.44 5.53
C ALA A 224 -3.65 -5.54 4.46
N LEU A 225 -4.05 -5.40 3.19
CA LEU A 225 -3.18 -5.53 2.02
C LEU A 225 -3.12 -4.22 1.23
N CYS A 226 -1.96 -3.92 0.65
CA CYS A 226 -1.83 -2.88 -0.36
C CYS A 226 -2.29 -3.38 -1.74
N GLU A 227 -2.63 -2.47 -2.66
CA GLU A 227 -3.07 -2.81 -4.01
C GLU A 227 -2.07 -3.72 -4.76
N SER A 228 -0.76 -3.48 -4.59
CA SER A 228 0.28 -4.33 -5.21
C SER A 228 0.24 -5.78 -4.72
N CYS A 229 -0.02 -6.00 -3.43
CA CYS A 229 -0.14 -7.35 -2.87
C CYS A 229 -1.45 -8.01 -3.30
N ILE A 230 -2.54 -7.25 -3.44
CA ILE A 230 -3.79 -7.75 -4.05
C ILE A 230 -3.52 -8.26 -5.47
N CYS A 231 -2.81 -7.50 -6.31
CA CYS A 231 -2.46 -7.92 -7.66
C CYS A 231 -1.58 -9.18 -7.71
N LYS A 232 -0.67 -9.36 -6.75
CA LYS A 232 0.28 -10.48 -6.71
C LYS A 232 -0.32 -11.76 -6.13
N PHE A 233 -1.13 -11.63 -5.08
CA PHE A 233 -1.58 -12.77 -4.27
C PHE A 233 -3.08 -13.05 -4.38
N GLY A 234 -3.87 -12.10 -4.90
CA GLY A 234 -5.28 -12.28 -5.19
C GLY A 234 -5.53 -13.02 -6.50
N ALA A 235 -6.66 -13.73 -6.59
CA ALA A 235 -7.10 -14.40 -7.81
C ALA A 235 -7.77 -13.38 -8.75
N LYS A 236 -7.23 -13.19 -9.95
CA LYS A 236 -7.83 -12.32 -10.98
C LYS A 236 -9.19 -12.88 -11.41
N ARG A 237 -10.22 -12.05 -11.46
CA ARG A 237 -11.53 -12.43 -11.99
C ARG A 237 -11.54 -12.37 -13.51
N GLN A 238 -12.13 -13.38 -14.16
CA GLN A 238 -12.15 -13.47 -15.64
C GLN A 238 -13.06 -12.42 -16.29
N GLN A 239 -14.21 -12.12 -15.69
CA GLN A 239 -15.24 -11.26 -16.29
C GLN A 239 -15.08 -9.77 -15.97
N MET A 240 -14.16 -9.40 -15.07
CA MET A 240 -13.89 -8.00 -14.74
C MET A 240 -12.39 -7.77 -14.64
N GLU A 241 -11.85 -7.03 -15.61
CA GLU A 241 -10.45 -6.61 -15.57
C GLU A 241 -10.17 -5.78 -14.31
N HIS A 242 -8.94 -5.88 -13.80
CA HIS A 242 -8.50 -5.23 -12.57
C HIS A 242 -9.35 -5.52 -11.32
N SER A 243 -10.10 -6.64 -11.32
CA SER A 243 -10.81 -7.15 -10.14
C SER A 243 -10.15 -8.43 -9.62
N TYR A 244 -9.94 -8.49 -8.31
CA TYR A 244 -9.20 -9.55 -7.64
C TYR A 244 -10.00 -10.09 -6.46
N SER A 245 -9.96 -11.40 -6.26
CA SER A 245 -10.58 -12.07 -5.11
C SER A 245 -9.50 -12.57 -4.16
N VAL A 246 -9.63 -12.24 -2.88
CA VAL A 246 -8.80 -12.75 -1.79
C VAL A 246 -9.67 -13.66 -0.93
N PHE A 247 -9.45 -14.97 -1.10
CA PHE A 247 -10.23 -16.01 -0.44
C PHE A 247 -9.69 -16.40 0.95
N GLN A 248 -8.46 -16.00 1.25
CA GLN A 248 -7.78 -16.39 2.48
C GLN A 248 -6.67 -15.38 2.81
N CYS A 249 -6.47 -15.11 4.10
CA CYS A 249 -5.30 -14.38 4.57
C CYS A 249 -4.07 -15.31 4.53
N LEU A 250 -2.99 -14.92 3.85
CA LEU A 250 -1.75 -15.69 3.78
C LEU A 250 -0.93 -15.62 5.07
N LEU A 251 -1.23 -14.69 5.97
CA LEU A 251 -0.55 -14.55 7.26
C LEU A 251 -1.19 -15.52 8.27
N CYS A 252 -2.45 -15.29 8.65
CA CYS A 252 -3.13 -16.10 9.67
C CYS A 252 -3.99 -17.26 9.14
N GLN A 253 -4.00 -17.53 7.83
CA GLN A 253 -4.79 -18.56 7.15
C GLN A 253 -6.32 -18.51 7.35
N ARG A 254 -6.87 -17.49 8.03
CA ARG A 254 -8.33 -17.32 8.14
C ARG A 254 -8.96 -17.05 6.79
N LYS A 255 -10.10 -17.70 6.53
CA LYS A 255 -10.90 -17.50 5.32
C LYS A 255 -11.33 -16.04 5.20
N SER A 256 -11.32 -15.55 3.98
CA SER A 256 -11.79 -14.22 3.63
C SER A 256 -12.60 -14.29 2.34
N GLU A 257 -13.49 -13.35 2.11
CA GLU A 257 -14.25 -13.26 0.87
C GLU A 257 -14.23 -11.82 0.42
N LEU A 258 -13.01 -11.30 0.21
CA LEU A 258 -12.82 -9.93 -0.22
C LEU A 258 -12.63 -9.90 -1.72
N VAL A 259 -13.45 -9.12 -2.40
CA VAL A 259 -13.30 -8.73 -3.81
C VAL A 259 -12.78 -7.31 -3.81
N VAL A 260 -11.65 -7.09 -4.47
CA VAL A 260 -11.05 -5.77 -4.62
C VAL A 260 -11.15 -5.34 -6.08
N ARG A 261 -11.78 -4.21 -6.34
CA ARG A 261 -11.81 -3.58 -7.66
C ARG A 261 -10.77 -2.46 -7.66
N LEU A 262 -9.73 -2.64 -8.47
CA LEU A 262 -8.69 -1.63 -8.65
C LEU A 262 -9.00 -0.79 -9.88
N LYS A 263 -8.64 0.49 -9.82
CA LYS A 263 -8.72 1.38 -10.96
C LYS A 263 -7.72 0.91 -12.04
N PRO A 264 -8.13 0.72 -13.30
CA PRO A 264 -7.19 0.41 -14.37
C PRO A 264 -6.13 1.51 -14.53
N PRO A 265 -4.84 1.17 -14.77
CA PRO A 265 -3.76 2.15 -14.85
C PRO A 265 -3.96 3.24 -15.93
N THR A 266 -4.67 2.90 -17.01
CA THR A 266 -4.94 3.80 -18.15
C THR A 266 -6.26 4.55 -18.03
N ALA A 267 -7.07 4.28 -17.00
CA ALA A 267 -8.35 4.95 -16.81
C ALA A 267 -8.17 6.33 -16.16
N GLY A 268 -8.97 7.31 -16.58
CA GLY A 268 -9.10 8.59 -15.89
C GLY A 268 -9.68 8.42 -14.48
N SER A 269 -9.33 9.30 -13.53
CA SER A 269 -9.91 9.27 -12.18
C SER A 269 -11.32 9.86 -12.20
N ARG A 270 -12.27 9.13 -11.62
CA ARG A 270 -13.67 9.56 -11.51
C ARG A 270 -13.95 9.99 -10.07
N LEU A 271 -14.33 11.25 -9.89
CA LEU A 271 -14.49 11.88 -8.58
C LEU A 271 -15.95 12.25 -8.37
N LEU A 272 -16.49 11.97 -7.18
CA LEU A 272 -17.74 12.53 -6.70
C LEU A 272 -17.43 13.49 -5.56
N VAL A 273 -17.81 14.75 -5.70
CA VAL A 273 -17.65 15.77 -4.65
C VAL A 273 -19.03 16.18 -4.17
N LEU A 274 -19.24 16.06 -2.86
CA LEU A 274 -20.51 16.30 -2.20
C LEU A 274 -20.34 17.45 -1.22
N ASP A 275 -20.96 18.57 -1.54
CA ASP A 275 -20.93 19.76 -0.69
C ASP A 275 -21.69 19.56 0.62
N GLY A 276 -21.26 20.31 1.65
CA GLY A 276 -21.97 20.43 2.91
C GLY A 276 -23.24 21.28 2.77
N GLY A 277 -24.24 21.04 3.63
CA GLY A 277 -25.48 21.81 3.53
C GLY A 277 -26.60 21.41 4.49
N GLY A 278 -26.30 20.62 5.53
CA GLY A 278 -27.28 20.09 6.47
C GLY A 278 -28.40 19.30 5.78
N ILE A 279 -29.65 19.56 6.18
CA ILE A 279 -30.85 18.91 5.61
C ILE A 279 -30.94 18.97 4.07
N ARG A 280 -30.28 19.95 3.43
CA ARG A 280 -30.26 20.09 1.96
C ARG A 280 -29.53 18.94 1.26
N GLY A 281 -28.75 18.12 1.98
CA GLY A 281 -28.14 16.90 1.43
C GLY A 281 -29.16 15.92 0.82
N ILE A 282 -30.43 15.98 1.24
CA ILE A 282 -31.51 15.20 0.63
C ILE A 282 -31.70 15.58 -0.85
N PHE A 283 -31.54 16.85 -1.24
CA PHE A 283 -31.61 17.26 -2.65
C PHE A 283 -30.50 16.61 -3.47
N THR A 284 -29.27 16.55 -2.95
CA THR A 284 -28.15 15.87 -3.59
C THR A 284 -28.45 14.39 -3.83
N LEU A 285 -29.03 13.70 -2.85
CA LEU A 285 -29.47 12.31 -3.00
C LEU A 285 -30.58 12.14 -4.06
N GLN A 286 -31.50 13.10 -4.16
CA GLN A 286 -32.54 13.08 -5.21
C GLN A 286 -31.95 13.24 -6.61
N ILE A 287 -30.96 14.13 -6.78
CA ILE A 287 -30.22 14.30 -8.04
C ILE A 287 -29.48 13.01 -8.40
N LEU A 288 -28.75 12.42 -7.45
CA LEU A 288 -28.05 11.15 -7.65
C LEU A 288 -29.01 10.02 -8.02
N ARG A 289 -30.21 9.98 -7.42
CA ARG A 289 -31.27 9.01 -7.79
C ARG A 289 -31.82 9.24 -9.19
N ALA A 290 -32.04 10.48 -9.60
CA ALA A 290 -32.46 10.78 -10.98
C ALA A 290 -31.38 10.36 -11.99
N LEU A 291 -30.11 10.64 -11.70
CA LEU A 291 -28.98 10.18 -12.51
C LEU A 291 -28.89 8.65 -12.58
N ASP A 292 -29.10 7.98 -11.45
CA ASP A 292 -29.11 6.51 -11.33
C ASP A 292 -30.20 5.86 -12.18
N GLN A 293 -31.40 6.46 -12.19
CA GLN A 293 -32.51 6.02 -13.03
C GLN A 293 -32.29 6.33 -14.51
N TYR A 294 -31.63 7.44 -14.83
CA TYR A 294 -31.33 7.83 -16.21
C TYR A 294 -30.30 6.90 -16.86
N ARG A 295 -29.21 6.56 -16.15
CA ARG A 295 -28.13 5.71 -16.67
C ARG A 295 -28.56 4.26 -16.93
N LYS A 296 -29.56 3.75 -16.19
CA LYS A 296 -30.12 2.38 -16.33
C LYS A 296 -29.06 1.26 -16.33
N LEU A 297 -28.04 1.39 -15.49
CA LEU A 297 -26.96 0.42 -15.39
C LEU A 297 -27.21 -0.60 -14.25
N PRO A 298 -26.74 -1.85 -14.39
CA PRO A 298 -27.09 -2.95 -13.48
C PRO A 298 -26.33 -2.95 -12.15
N TYR A 299 -25.55 -1.92 -11.86
CA TYR A 299 -24.73 -1.77 -10.66
C TYR A 299 -24.90 -0.35 -10.12
N PRO A 300 -24.81 -0.07 -8.82
CA PRO A 300 -25.15 1.23 -8.22
C PRO A 300 -24.24 2.38 -8.67
N ILE A 301 -24.76 3.61 -8.69
CA ILE A 301 -24.01 4.81 -9.15
C ILE A 301 -22.69 5.03 -8.42
N TYR A 302 -22.60 4.69 -7.13
CA TYR A 302 -21.37 4.89 -6.36
C TYR A 302 -20.21 3.97 -6.78
N ASP A 303 -20.45 2.90 -7.55
CA ASP A 303 -19.38 2.09 -8.15
C ASP A 303 -18.76 2.75 -9.40
N GLU A 304 -19.27 3.90 -9.82
CA GLU A 304 -18.70 4.71 -10.91
C GLU A 304 -17.62 5.68 -10.44
N PHE A 305 -17.45 5.86 -9.14
CA PHE A 305 -16.47 6.80 -8.61
C PHE A 305 -15.30 6.07 -7.96
N ASP A 306 -14.09 6.53 -8.26
CA ASP A 306 -12.86 5.99 -7.68
C ASP A 306 -12.57 6.64 -6.31
N LEU A 307 -12.99 7.91 -6.16
CA LEU A 307 -12.89 8.67 -4.91
C LEU A 307 -14.16 9.53 -4.72
N MET A 308 -14.75 9.42 -3.53
CA MET A 308 -15.88 10.22 -3.10
C MET A 308 -15.43 11.14 -1.95
N LEU A 309 -15.62 12.44 -2.14
CA LEU A 309 -15.27 13.47 -1.16
C LEU A 309 -16.56 14.11 -0.63
N GLY A 310 -16.68 14.18 0.69
CA GLY A 310 -17.81 14.81 1.36
C GLY A 310 -17.35 15.91 2.30
N THR A 311 -17.96 17.09 2.19
CA THR A 311 -17.76 18.18 3.16
C THR A 311 -18.85 18.14 4.21
N SER A 312 -18.43 18.27 5.47
CA SER A 312 -19.28 18.29 6.66
C SER A 312 -19.99 16.95 6.93
N THR A 313 -20.13 16.64 8.21
CA THR A 313 -20.73 15.40 8.71
C THR A 313 -22.25 15.47 8.74
N ASP A 314 -22.84 16.57 8.29
CA ASP A 314 -24.28 16.84 8.31
C ASP A 314 -24.97 16.63 6.94
N ALA A 315 -24.21 16.39 5.87
CA ALA A 315 -24.73 16.12 4.53
C ALA A 315 -23.76 15.29 3.66
N GLY A 316 -22.79 15.94 3.01
CA GLY A 316 -21.92 15.32 2.01
C GLY A 316 -21.06 14.20 2.58
N GLY A 317 -20.51 14.39 3.79
CA GLY A 317 -19.76 13.35 4.50
C GLY A 317 -20.59 12.11 4.81
N LEU A 318 -21.81 12.28 5.32
CA LEU A 318 -22.72 11.17 5.62
C LEU A 318 -23.08 10.36 4.37
N ILE A 319 -23.37 11.04 3.26
CA ILE A 319 -23.70 10.38 1.99
C ILE A 319 -22.51 9.53 1.52
N ALA A 320 -21.30 10.10 1.53
CA ALA A 320 -20.08 9.38 1.14
C ALA A 320 -19.83 8.16 2.04
N LEU A 321 -20.07 8.28 3.36
CA LEU A 321 -19.95 7.16 4.30
C LEU A 321 -21.04 6.09 4.08
N MET A 322 -22.28 6.46 3.78
CA MET A 322 -23.35 5.49 3.48
C MET A 322 -23.06 4.71 2.20
N PHE A 323 -22.48 5.37 1.19
CA PHE A 323 -21.99 4.70 -0.02
C PHE A 323 -20.82 3.76 0.25
N LEU A 324 -19.92 4.11 1.19
CA LEU A 324 -18.88 3.19 1.65
C LEU A 324 -19.48 1.92 2.28
N LEU A 325 -20.57 2.06 3.04
CA LEU A 325 -21.36 0.95 3.57
C LEU A 325 -22.25 0.26 2.52
N ARG A 326 -22.16 0.66 1.24
CA ARG A 326 -22.89 0.05 0.13
C ARG A 326 -24.41 0.14 0.28
N ARG A 327 -24.91 1.15 0.99
CA ARG A 327 -26.35 1.43 1.08
C ARG A 327 -26.88 1.92 -0.24
N ASN A 328 -28.05 1.43 -0.64
CA ASN A 328 -28.69 1.93 -1.85
C ASN A 328 -29.20 3.36 -1.64
N LEU A 329 -29.56 4.03 -2.74
CA LEU A 329 -29.96 5.44 -2.70
C LEU A 329 -31.26 5.66 -1.90
N ASP A 330 -32.21 4.73 -1.94
CA ASP A 330 -33.47 4.86 -1.20
C ASP A 330 -33.26 4.74 0.32
N GLU A 331 -32.39 3.82 0.75
CA GLU A 331 -31.92 3.73 2.14
C GLU A 331 -31.21 5.01 2.58
N CYS A 332 -30.32 5.55 1.74
CA CYS A 332 -29.64 6.81 2.04
C CYS A 332 -30.65 7.94 2.24
N ILE A 333 -31.66 8.05 1.37
CA ILE A 333 -32.72 9.06 1.47
C ILE A 333 -33.54 8.87 2.76
N ALA A 334 -33.90 7.63 3.09
CA ALA A 334 -34.67 7.32 4.29
C ALA A 334 -33.89 7.70 5.57
N VAL A 335 -32.62 7.28 5.66
CA VAL A 335 -31.73 7.60 6.78
C VAL A 335 -31.53 9.10 6.91
N SER A 336 -31.28 9.81 5.80
CA SER A 336 -31.16 11.27 5.81
C SER A 336 -32.44 11.98 6.26
N LYS A 337 -33.63 11.49 5.88
CA LYS A 337 -34.91 12.03 6.36
C LYS A 337 -35.11 11.79 7.86
N GLN A 338 -34.75 10.62 8.36
CA GLN A 338 -34.84 10.31 9.80
C GLN A 338 -33.89 11.19 10.61
N LEU A 339 -32.64 11.34 10.16
CA LEU A 339 -31.65 12.27 10.73
C LEU A 339 -32.19 13.70 10.74
N ALA A 340 -32.74 14.15 9.61
CA ALA A 340 -33.34 15.47 9.47
C ALA A 340 -34.44 15.72 10.51
N GLN A 341 -35.34 14.75 10.67
CA GLN A 341 -36.48 14.83 11.58
C GLN A 341 -36.14 14.72 13.06
N ARG A 342 -34.97 14.17 13.42
CA ARG A 342 -34.53 13.99 14.81
C ARG A 342 -33.59 15.11 15.26
N VAL A 343 -32.60 15.42 14.43
CA VAL A 343 -31.55 16.38 14.76
C VAL A 343 -32.02 17.83 14.59
N PHE A 344 -32.77 18.12 13.52
CA PHE A 344 -33.17 19.50 13.19
C PHE A 344 -34.57 19.87 13.70
N ARG A 345 -35.10 19.18 14.72
CA ARG A 345 -36.32 19.66 15.40
C ARG A 345 -35.99 20.95 16.13
N PRO A 346 -36.75 22.05 15.90
CA PRO A 346 -36.66 23.20 16.78
C PRO A 346 -36.96 22.74 18.21
N ARG A 347 -36.06 22.99 19.16
CA ARG A 347 -36.43 22.96 20.57
C ARG A 347 -37.47 24.06 20.78
N GLN A 348 -38.75 23.72 20.74
CA GLN A 348 -39.80 24.60 21.24
C GLN A 348 -40.15 24.15 22.66
N PRO A 349 -39.48 24.66 23.70
CA PRO A 349 -40.05 24.58 25.02
C PRO A 349 -41.18 25.62 25.07
N PHE A 350 -42.43 25.15 25.18
CA PHE A 350 -43.58 25.96 25.57
C PHE A 350 -43.96 27.15 24.65
N GLY A 351 -44.66 26.85 23.56
CA GLY A 351 -45.57 27.80 22.90
C GLY A 351 -44.97 29.10 22.33
N SER A 352 -45.81 29.91 21.69
CA SER A 352 -45.43 31.15 20.99
C SER A 352 -45.24 32.35 21.93
N SER A 353 -44.74 32.15 23.15
CA SER A 353 -44.52 33.23 24.12
C SER A 353 -43.16 33.90 23.90
N PRO A 354 -43.05 35.25 24.00
CA PRO A 354 -41.77 35.97 23.87
C PRO A 354 -40.71 35.51 24.88
N LEU A 355 -41.11 35.02 26.06
CA LEU A 355 -40.21 34.47 27.09
C LEU A 355 -39.54 33.16 26.67
N ALA A 356 -40.24 32.28 25.94
CA ALA A 356 -39.69 31.03 25.42
C ALA A 356 -38.61 31.28 24.35
N LYS A 357 -38.75 32.36 23.56
CA LYS A 357 -37.74 32.80 22.58
C LYS A 357 -36.46 33.29 23.26
N VAL A 358 -36.59 34.06 24.36
CA VAL A 358 -35.46 34.54 25.15
C VAL A 358 -34.75 33.38 25.86
N TYR A 359 -35.50 32.44 26.43
CA TYR A 359 -34.93 31.23 27.04
C TYR A 359 -34.24 30.34 26.00
N GLY A 360 -34.82 30.15 24.81
CA GLY A 360 -34.18 29.43 23.71
C GLY A 360 -32.88 30.11 23.23
N PHE A 361 -32.86 31.44 23.17
CA PHE A 361 -31.66 32.22 22.82
C PHE A 361 -30.56 32.08 23.89
N LEU A 362 -30.90 32.28 25.17
CA LEU A 362 -29.99 32.09 26.31
C LEU A 362 -29.47 30.66 26.42
N SER A 363 -30.34 29.67 26.22
CA SER A 363 -29.94 28.27 26.18
C SER A 363 -28.99 27.99 25.02
N SER A 364 -29.20 28.58 23.83
CA SER A 364 -28.31 28.38 22.69
C SER A 364 -26.94 29.03 22.87
N LEU A 365 -26.87 30.15 23.60
CA LEU A 365 -25.63 30.81 24.00
C LEU A 365 -24.87 30.04 25.08
N LEU A 366 -25.57 29.33 25.96
CA LEU A 366 -24.97 28.54 27.04
C LEU A 366 -24.51 27.14 26.59
N THR A 367 -25.20 26.53 25.61
CA THR A 367 -24.85 25.19 25.09
C THR A 367 -24.01 25.23 23.82
N ASP A 368 -23.64 26.43 23.35
CA ASP A 368 -22.80 26.71 22.18
C ASP A 368 -23.17 25.91 20.90
N SER A 369 -24.45 25.49 20.82
CA SER A 369 -24.97 24.63 19.76
C SER A 369 -26.50 24.78 19.62
N LEU A 370 -26.94 24.97 18.37
CA LEU A 370 -28.37 25.06 18.00
C LEU A 370 -29.09 23.70 18.07
N TYR A 371 -28.34 22.60 18.01
CA TYR A 371 -28.86 21.23 17.93
C TYR A 371 -28.18 20.34 18.98
N GLY A 372 -28.88 19.29 19.45
CA GLY A 372 -28.31 18.37 20.43
C GLY A 372 -27.27 17.44 19.79
N ALA A 373 -25.99 17.63 20.11
CA ALA A 373 -24.89 16.75 19.66
C ALA A 373 -25.16 15.26 19.98
N ALA A 374 -25.76 14.96 21.13
CA ALA A 374 -26.12 13.61 21.55
C ALA A 374 -27.13 12.92 20.63
N GLU A 375 -28.10 13.64 20.05
CA GLU A 375 -29.05 13.05 19.10
C GLU A 375 -28.40 12.79 17.74
N MET A 376 -27.50 13.67 17.31
CA MET A 376 -26.70 13.46 16.10
C MET A 376 -25.79 12.24 16.27
N GLU A 377 -25.11 12.11 17.41
CA GLU A 377 -24.33 10.93 17.78
C GLU A 377 -25.17 9.65 17.73
N ALA A 378 -26.33 9.65 18.39
CA ALA A 378 -27.21 8.50 18.44
C ALA A 378 -27.68 8.09 17.04
N CYS A 379 -28.09 9.05 16.20
CA CYS A 379 -28.49 8.79 14.82
C CYS A 379 -27.33 8.24 13.98
N VAL A 380 -26.12 8.77 14.14
CA VAL A 380 -24.93 8.27 13.45
C VAL A 380 -24.57 6.86 13.93
N LYS A 381 -24.62 6.58 15.24
CA LYS A 381 -24.37 5.23 15.76
C LYS A 381 -25.42 4.22 15.29
N GLU A 382 -26.68 4.62 15.22
CA GLU A 382 -27.77 3.79 14.67
C GLU A 382 -27.57 3.55 13.17
N ALA A 383 -27.17 4.60 12.42
CA ALA A 383 -26.97 4.51 10.99
C ALA A 383 -25.70 3.73 10.62
N PHE A 384 -24.57 3.89 11.29
CA PHE A 384 -23.29 3.30 10.85
C PHE A 384 -22.83 2.13 11.73
N GLY A 385 -23.43 1.96 12.90
CA GLY A 385 -23.01 1.02 13.93
C GLY A 385 -21.99 1.64 14.88
N SER A 386 -22.15 1.38 16.19
CA SER A 386 -21.31 1.98 17.24
C SER A 386 -19.83 1.60 17.17
N ASN A 387 -19.50 0.48 16.52
CA ASN A 387 -18.13 -0.03 16.42
C ASN A 387 -17.58 -0.01 14.99
N ALA A 388 -18.25 0.69 14.07
CA ALA A 388 -17.79 0.76 12.69
C ALA A 388 -16.53 1.63 12.61
N THR A 389 -15.49 1.09 11.97
CA THR A 389 -14.27 1.84 11.68
C THR A 389 -14.27 2.28 10.22
N LEU A 390 -13.72 3.47 9.96
CA LEU A 390 -13.61 3.97 8.59
C LEU A 390 -12.60 3.16 7.76
N PHE A 391 -11.53 2.70 8.41
CA PHE A 391 -10.56 1.75 7.85
C PHE A 391 -10.66 0.43 8.63
N GLY A 392 -10.98 -0.66 7.94
CA GLY A 392 -11.24 -1.94 8.58
C GLY A 392 -12.18 -2.81 7.76
N PHE A 393 -12.44 -4.02 8.24
CA PHE A 393 -13.51 -4.85 7.71
C PHE A 393 -14.81 -4.54 8.46
N THR A 394 -15.88 -4.20 7.76
CA THR A 394 -17.21 -4.02 8.34
C THR A 394 -18.08 -5.23 7.99
N GLU A 395 -18.71 -5.87 8.99
CA GLU A 395 -19.58 -7.05 8.77
C GLU A 395 -20.82 -6.72 7.93
N SER A 396 -21.32 -5.49 8.07
CA SER A 396 -22.42 -4.91 7.29
C SER A 396 -21.99 -4.37 5.92
N GLY A 397 -20.68 -4.34 5.63
CA GLY A 397 -20.14 -3.93 4.34
C GLY A 397 -20.13 -5.06 3.33
N ALA A 398 -20.44 -4.76 2.06
CA ALA A 398 -20.35 -5.74 0.99
C ALA A 398 -18.95 -6.36 0.94
N ARG A 399 -18.87 -7.60 0.47
CA ARG A 399 -17.64 -8.33 0.11
C ARG A 399 -16.72 -7.58 -0.89
N MET A 400 -17.02 -6.33 -1.25
CA MET A 400 -16.36 -5.54 -2.28
C MET A 400 -15.68 -4.28 -1.70
N SER A 401 -14.37 -4.20 -1.83
CA SER A 401 -13.54 -3.03 -1.55
C SER A 401 -13.05 -2.39 -2.86
N GLY A 402 -13.01 -1.06 -2.93
CA GLY A 402 -12.53 -0.37 -4.13
C GLY A 402 -12.83 1.12 -4.15
N ALA A 403 -13.93 1.56 -3.54
CA ALA A 403 -14.26 2.97 -3.43
C ALA A 403 -13.45 3.64 -2.33
N LYS A 404 -12.74 4.72 -2.67
CA LYS A 404 -12.04 5.57 -1.70
C LYS A 404 -12.99 6.67 -1.23
N VAL A 405 -13.00 6.96 0.06
CA VAL A 405 -13.83 7.99 0.67
C VAL A 405 -12.97 8.90 1.52
N ALA A 406 -13.20 10.20 1.39
CA ALA A 406 -12.62 11.24 2.22
C ALA A 406 -13.71 12.18 2.74
N VAL A 407 -13.68 12.47 4.04
CA VAL A 407 -14.59 13.42 4.69
C VAL A 407 -13.77 14.52 5.36
N THR A 408 -14.10 15.77 5.08
CA THR A 408 -13.42 16.92 5.68
C THR A 408 -14.10 17.33 6.98
N THR A 409 -13.33 17.54 8.05
CA THR A 409 -13.76 18.05 9.36
C THR A 409 -12.73 19.05 9.90
N MET A 410 -13.04 19.76 10.98
CA MET A 410 -12.11 20.68 11.64
C MET A 410 -12.00 20.35 13.13
N THR A 411 -10.80 20.48 13.70
CA THR A 411 -10.64 20.39 15.15
C THR A 411 -11.28 21.59 15.83
N VAL A 412 -12.04 21.34 16.90
CA VAL A 412 -12.70 22.40 17.66
C VAL A 412 -11.68 23.32 18.35
N SER A 413 -10.58 22.76 18.85
CA SER A 413 -9.59 23.49 19.64
C SER A 413 -8.59 24.32 18.85
N SER A 414 -8.25 23.90 17.62
CA SER A 414 -7.14 24.50 16.85
C SER A 414 -7.54 24.91 15.44
N ALA A 415 -8.84 24.87 15.12
CA ALA A 415 -9.39 25.19 13.79
C ALA A 415 -8.60 24.53 12.65
N THR A 416 -8.08 23.32 12.88
CA THR A 416 -7.18 22.65 11.95
C THR A 416 -8.00 21.72 11.06
N LEU A 417 -7.87 21.88 9.75
CA LEU A 417 -8.51 21.01 8.77
C LEU A 417 -8.01 19.56 8.92
N CYS A 418 -8.95 18.65 9.10
CA CYS A 418 -8.73 17.22 9.24
C CYS A 418 -9.45 16.48 8.11
N ILE A 419 -8.79 15.46 7.55
CA ILE A 419 -9.38 14.61 6.50
C ILE A 419 -9.47 13.18 7.03
N LEU A 420 -10.71 12.72 7.23
CA LEU A 420 -11.02 11.34 7.58
C LEU A 420 -11.10 10.52 6.30
N SER A 421 -10.31 9.46 6.17
CA SER A 421 -10.28 8.63 4.95
C SER A 421 -10.27 7.13 5.26
N ASN A 422 -10.87 6.34 4.37
CA ASN A 422 -10.85 4.86 4.41
C ASN A 422 -9.64 4.27 3.69
N TYR A 423 -8.67 5.10 3.30
CA TYR A 423 -7.43 4.71 2.65
C TYR A 423 -6.25 5.39 3.32
N ASN A 424 -5.09 4.78 3.20
CA ASN A 424 -3.85 5.33 3.74
C ASN A 424 -3.11 6.05 2.61
N GLY A 425 -3.41 7.34 2.42
CA GLY A 425 -2.75 8.18 1.41
C GLY A 425 -1.25 8.41 1.65
N ALA A 426 -0.54 8.84 0.61
CA ALA A 426 0.84 9.29 0.72
C ALA A 426 0.91 10.67 1.40
N GLY A 427 1.36 10.69 2.66
CA GLY A 427 1.48 11.91 3.46
C GLY A 427 1.79 11.57 4.93
N VAL A 428 2.41 12.51 5.65
CA VAL A 428 2.60 12.41 7.11
C VAL A 428 1.31 12.88 7.77
N ARG A 429 0.67 12.03 8.57
CA ARG A 429 -0.46 12.49 9.40
C ARG A 429 0.13 13.28 10.58
N GLN A 430 -0.33 14.52 10.79
CA GLN A 430 0.06 15.28 11.97
C GLN A 430 -0.39 14.48 13.21
N GLY A 431 0.57 14.09 14.06
CA GLY A 431 0.38 13.14 15.17
C GLY A 431 1.31 11.93 15.15
N GLU A 432 1.93 11.58 14.01
CA GLU A 432 2.91 10.48 13.92
C GLU A 432 4.31 10.84 14.47
N ASN A 433 4.48 12.06 15.02
CA ASN A 433 5.77 12.63 15.44
C ASN A 433 5.89 12.86 16.96
N THR A 434 5.13 12.14 17.79
CA THR A 434 5.38 12.14 19.23
C THR A 434 6.41 11.07 19.57
N ASP A 435 7.58 11.51 20.01
CA ASP A 435 8.59 10.68 20.68
C ASP A 435 7.93 9.83 21.80
N PRO A 436 8.17 8.52 21.87
CA PRO A 436 7.54 7.65 22.87
C PRO A 436 8.26 7.69 24.24
N THR A 437 8.98 8.76 24.57
CA THR A 437 9.68 8.88 25.86
C THR A 437 8.75 9.18 27.04
N SER A 438 7.47 9.46 26.81
CA SER A 438 6.46 9.45 27.88
C SER A 438 5.90 8.04 28.06
N GLY A 439 6.36 7.34 29.10
CA GLY A 439 5.94 5.99 29.44
C GLY A 439 4.47 5.89 29.81
N ASP A 440 3.60 5.69 28.81
CA ASP A 440 2.22 5.26 29.02
C ASP A 440 1.93 4.01 28.17
N LYS A 441 1.95 2.85 28.84
CA LYS A 441 1.71 1.52 28.26
C LYS A 441 0.29 1.35 27.68
N ALA A 442 -0.59 2.33 27.84
CA ALA A 442 -1.94 2.36 27.28
C ALA A 442 -2.00 2.83 25.80
N ASN A 443 -0.94 3.45 25.27
CA ASN A 443 -0.99 4.10 23.95
C ASN A 443 -0.76 3.15 22.75
N ILE A 444 -0.18 1.96 22.97
CA ILE A 444 0.08 1.01 21.88
C ILE A 444 -1.21 0.31 21.40
N ARG A 445 -2.25 0.23 22.26
CA ARG A 445 -3.56 -0.33 21.89
C ARG A 445 -4.49 0.65 21.16
N ARG A 446 -4.25 1.96 21.25
CA ARG A 446 -5.12 3.00 20.66
C ARG A 446 -4.71 3.43 19.23
N GLN A 447 -3.54 3.03 18.74
CA GLN A 447 -3.10 3.34 17.37
C GLN A 447 -3.81 2.52 16.26
N ALA A 448 -4.79 1.69 16.61
CA ALA A 448 -5.50 0.79 15.68
C ALA A 448 -6.95 1.19 15.36
N THR A 449 -7.50 2.25 15.97
CA THR A 449 -8.91 2.60 15.82
C THR A 449 -9.08 4.04 15.36
N ASN A 450 -9.29 4.21 14.05
CA ASN A 450 -10.05 5.36 13.54
C ASN A 450 -11.52 5.12 13.91
N THR A 451 -11.85 5.29 15.18
CA THR A 451 -13.21 5.22 15.68
C THR A 451 -13.99 6.44 15.18
N ILE A 452 -15.26 6.22 14.85
CA ILE A 452 -16.28 7.26 14.67
C ILE A 452 -16.60 7.91 16.04
N GLU A 453 -15.60 8.38 16.76
CA GLU A 453 -15.77 9.19 17.99
C GLU A 453 -15.47 10.68 17.73
N LEU A 454 -14.95 11.01 16.55
CA LEU A 454 -14.68 12.39 16.12
C LEU A 454 -15.85 13.05 15.38
N LEU A 455 -17.04 12.42 15.35
CA LEU A 455 -18.22 12.93 14.64
C LEU A 455 -19.22 13.63 15.56
N THR A 456 -18.85 13.85 16.82
CA THR A 456 -19.68 14.36 17.92
C THR A 456 -18.84 15.28 18.78
#